data_AF-D9SCH0-F1
#
_entry.id   AF-D9SCH0-F1
#
_cell.length_a   1.000
_cell.length_b   1.000
_cell.length_c   1.000
_cell.angle_alpha   90.00
_cell.angle_beta   90.00
_cell.angle_gamma   90.00
#
_symmetry.space_group_name_H-M   'P 1'
#
loop_
_entity.id
_entity.type
_entity.pdbx_description
1 polymer ?
#
loop_
_entity_poly.entity_id
_entity_poly.type
_entity_poly.pdbx_seq_one_letter_code
_entity_poly.pdbx_strand_id
1 'polypeptide(L)'
;MSANTNLVSRLKEINEIGIALSYQPDINSLLELILEASKRITHADAGTLYLHDPVHKTLRFEIVRTDSLSIAMGGVGGAPISFMPVDLYDKEGRPNHATVVSHTALSGETVNILDAYTAQGYDFSGTKKFDAKTGYRSRSFLTVPMINHEREVIGVLQLINAQDRESGEIVSFSTEDRQLVESLASQAAIALTNRRLIRQMEELFEAFIQLINTAIDDKSPYTGGHCERVPLLTMMIADAITRTETGPLKGFVMTEEDQYELKIAGLLHDCGKITTPVHVVDKPTKLHTLFDRIDLIVTRFEVLKRDAEIEMLKKLCDGSRMEDAERDSIRAEYAARIRQLDDDREFLRLSNIGVEKMPEADRQRVLSIAAYQWRDSTGQMTNFLTDNEVENLNILFGTLTGAEREIINRHIDVTIKMLESLPWPKHLKNVPEYAGGHHERMDGKGYPRGLNREQMSLQARIMGIADIFEALTAKDRPYKSGKTLIESLTILGKLKLNGHIDPDIFDVFIREKVYVEYVKLFLSPEQIDEVDLNTIPGINLGA
;
A
#
# COMPACT_ATOMS: atom_id res chain seq x y z
N MET A 1 10.18 -59.58 -0.96
CA MET A 1 10.83 -58.73 -1.99
C MET A 1 12.24 -58.40 -1.51
N SER A 2 13.27 -58.44 -2.38
CA SER A 2 14.66 -58.27 -1.94
C SER A 2 14.91 -56.90 -1.32
N ALA A 3 15.78 -56.80 -0.30
CA ALA A 3 16.15 -55.54 0.37
C ALA A 3 16.54 -54.41 -0.61
N ASN A 4 17.15 -54.75 -1.76
CA ASN A 4 17.51 -53.81 -2.82
C ASN A 4 16.31 -53.14 -3.49
N THR A 5 15.18 -53.84 -3.62
CA THR A 5 13.97 -53.29 -4.24
C THR A 5 13.28 -52.27 -3.31
N ASN A 6 13.41 -52.45 -2.00
CA ASN A 6 12.87 -51.55 -0.98
C ASN A 6 13.66 -50.22 -0.93
N LEU A 7 14.99 -50.29 -1.00
CA LEU A 7 15.85 -49.09 -0.99
C LEU A 7 15.61 -48.18 -2.21
N VAL A 8 15.48 -48.76 -3.41
CA VAL A 8 15.18 -48.00 -4.64
C VAL A 8 13.82 -47.31 -4.56
N SER A 9 12.82 -47.96 -3.95
CA SER A 9 11.50 -47.34 -3.74
C SER A 9 11.58 -46.15 -2.80
N ARG A 10 12.31 -46.27 -1.68
CA ARG A 10 12.50 -45.18 -0.71
C ARG A 10 13.29 -44.01 -1.29
N LEU A 11 14.29 -44.28 -2.13
CA LEU A 11 15.04 -43.23 -2.83
C LEU A 11 14.18 -42.47 -3.85
N LYS A 12 13.30 -43.15 -4.57
CA LYS A 12 12.31 -42.48 -5.44
C LYS A 12 11.39 -41.57 -4.64
N GLU A 13 10.91 -42.07 -3.50
CA GLU A 13 10.04 -41.29 -2.61
C GLU A 13 10.74 -40.02 -2.10
N ILE A 14 12.00 -40.11 -1.65
CA ILE A 14 12.79 -38.91 -1.26
C ILE A 14 12.94 -37.92 -2.40
N ASN A 15 13.21 -38.40 -3.62
CA ASN A 15 13.36 -37.51 -4.76
C ASN A 15 12.04 -36.80 -5.11
N GLU A 16 10.92 -37.52 -5.08
CA GLU A 16 9.58 -36.95 -5.28
C GLU A 16 9.25 -35.91 -4.20
N ILE A 17 9.59 -36.20 -2.93
CA ILE A 17 9.43 -35.26 -1.82
C ILE A 17 10.32 -34.04 -2.02
N GLY A 18 11.61 -34.22 -2.35
CA GLY A 18 12.55 -33.12 -2.60
C GLY A 18 12.07 -32.18 -3.71
N ILE A 19 11.47 -32.73 -4.77
CA ILE A 19 10.82 -31.94 -5.82
C ILE A 19 9.62 -31.18 -5.23
N ALA A 20 8.73 -31.85 -4.50
CA ALA A 20 7.56 -31.20 -3.90
C ALA A 20 7.93 -30.09 -2.90
N LEU A 21 8.97 -30.27 -2.10
CA LEU A 21 9.48 -29.27 -1.15
C LEU A 21 9.93 -27.98 -1.87
N SER A 22 10.45 -28.08 -3.10
CA SER A 22 10.91 -26.92 -3.86
C SER A 22 9.76 -26.03 -4.39
N TYR A 23 8.58 -26.62 -4.63
CA TYR A 23 7.44 -25.92 -5.20
C TYR A 23 6.40 -25.45 -4.17
N GLN A 24 6.49 -25.91 -2.91
CA GLN A 24 5.51 -25.54 -1.90
C GLN A 24 5.69 -24.07 -1.46
N PRO A 25 4.68 -23.19 -1.63
CA PRO A 25 4.79 -21.78 -1.26
C PRO A 25 4.54 -21.55 0.23
N ASP A 26 3.63 -22.32 0.83
CA ASP A 26 3.25 -22.18 2.24
C ASP A 26 4.17 -22.97 3.18
N ILE A 27 4.63 -22.30 4.22
CA ILE A 27 5.51 -22.88 5.24
C ILE A 27 4.80 -24.01 6.00
N ASN A 28 3.53 -23.84 6.37
CA ASN A 28 2.83 -24.85 7.17
C ASN A 28 2.63 -26.16 6.38
N SER A 29 2.25 -26.01 5.11
CA SER A 29 2.11 -27.12 4.16
C SER A 29 3.46 -27.81 3.90
N LEU A 30 4.56 -27.04 3.88
CA LEU A 30 5.91 -27.59 3.75
C LEU A 30 6.28 -28.43 4.98
N LEU A 31 6.10 -27.89 6.19
CA LEU A 31 6.38 -28.57 7.45
C LEU A 31 5.59 -29.87 7.58
N GLU A 32 4.31 -29.86 7.19
CA GLU A 32 3.44 -31.03 7.23
C GLU A 32 3.90 -32.12 6.25
N LEU A 33 4.23 -31.72 5.02
CA LEU A 33 4.79 -32.62 4.01
C LEU A 33 6.07 -33.29 4.51
N ILE A 34 6.97 -32.53 5.15
CA ILE A 34 8.23 -33.05 5.71
C ILE A 34 7.94 -34.10 6.79
N LEU A 35 7.03 -33.80 7.72
CA LEU A 35 6.73 -34.68 8.84
C LEU A 35 6.08 -35.99 8.35
N GLU A 36 5.07 -35.91 7.49
CA GLU A 36 4.36 -37.08 7.00
C GLU A 36 5.23 -37.93 6.06
N ALA A 37 6.05 -37.30 5.23
CA ALA A 37 7.07 -37.99 4.45
C ALA A 37 8.04 -38.79 5.35
N SER A 38 8.54 -38.14 6.39
CA SER A 38 9.48 -38.75 7.33
C SER A 38 8.85 -39.95 8.05
N LYS A 39 7.61 -39.79 8.55
CA LYS A 39 6.84 -40.89 9.14
C LYS A 39 6.65 -42.06 8.17
N ARG A 40 6.30 -41.78 6.91
CA ARG A 40 6.02 -42.82 5.90
C ARG A 40 7.27 -43.60 5.49
N ILE A 41 8.40 -42.90 5.31
CA ILE A 41 9.69 -43.52 4.95
C ILE A 41 10.14 -44.48 6.05
N THR A 42 10.07 -44.05 7.31
CA THR A 42 10.52 -44.85 8.47
C THR A 42 9.44 -45.77 9.04
N HIS A 43 8.20 -45.67 8.55
CA HIS A 43 7.05 -46.37 9.10
C HIS A 43 6.83 -46.08 10.60
N ALA A 44 6.97 -44.81 10.99
CA ALA A 44 6.77 -44.36 12.38
C ALA A 44 5.30 -44.00 12.65
N ASP A 45 4.81 -44.37 13.83
CA ASP A 45 3.43 -44.10 14.26
C ASP A 45 3.20 -42.62 14.62
N ALA A 46 4.24 -41.96 15.12
CA ALA A 46 4.16 -40.57 15.54
C ALA A 46 5.35 -39.74 15.06
N GLY A 47 5.10 -38.44 14.90
CA GLY A 47 6.10 -37.47 14.55
C GLY A 47 5.78 -36.09 15.14
N THR A 48 6.82 -35.38 15.52
CA THR A 48 6.75 -33.99 15.96
C THR A 48 7.81 -33.16 15.24
N LEU A 49 7.44 -31.99 14.73
CA LEU A 49 8.36 -31.01 14.18
C LEU A 49 8.40 -29.78 15.08
N TYR A 50 9.62 -29.37 15.43
CA TYR A 50 9.92 -28.21 16.23
C TYR A 50 10.65 -27.16 15.40
N LEU A 51 10.32 -25.88 15.57
CA LEU A 51 11.13 -24.78 15.06
C LEU A 51 11.83 -24.04 16.19
N HIS A 52 13.06 -23.63 15.91
CA HIS A 52 13.88 -22.87 16.84
C HIS A 52 13.44 -21.40 16.85
N ASP A 53 13.12 -20.89 18.03
CA ASP A 53 12.88 -19.48 18.31
C ASP A 53 14.16 -18.87 18.91
N PRO A 54 14.98 -18.16 18.10
CA PRO A 54 16.25 -17.62 18.57
C PRO A 54 16.06 -16.45 19.57
N VAL A 55 14.90 -15.78 19.57
CA VAL A 55 14.63 -14.66 20.46
C VAL A 55 14.36 -15.16 21.87
N HIS A 56 13.49 -16.17 21.99
CA HIS A 56 13.13 -16.76 23.27
C HIS A 56 14.07 -17.90 23.69
N LYS A 57 14.97 -18.34 22.80
CA LYS A 57 15.86 -19.50 22.98
C LYS A 57 15.10 -20.78 23.34
N THR A 58 13.98 -21.01 22.65
CA THR A 58 13.12 -22.19 22.85
C THR A 58 12.90 -22.94 21.55
N LEU A 59 12.45 -24.19 21.66
CA LEU A 59 11.88 -24.94 20.55
C LEU A 59 10.36 -24.93 20.67
N ARG A 60 9.70 -24.43 19.64
CA ARG A 60 8.24 -24.39 19.58
C ARG A 60 7.75 -25.58 18.78
N PHE A 61 6.72 -26.23 19.30
CA PHE A 61 5.99 -27.26 18.56
C PHE A 61 5.26 -26.60 17.40
N GLU A 62 5.52 -27.03 16.18
CA GLU A 62 4.81 -26.53 14.99
C GLU A 62 3.81 -27.56 14.46
N ILE A 63 4.17 -28.85 14.50
CA ILE A 63 3.29 -29.94 14.05
C ILE A 63 3.48 -31.16 14.94
N VAL A 64 2.37 -31.76 15.36
CA VAL A 64 2.33 -33.04 16.07
C VAL A 64 1.34 -33.97 15.37
N ARG A 65 1.78 -35.19 15.06
CA ARG A 65 0.99 -36.23 14.42
C ARG A 65 1.19 -37.55 15.18
N THR A 66 0.10 -38.23 15.54
CA THR A 66 0.13 -39.57 16.13
C THR A 66 -1.06 -40.37 15.61
N ASP A 67 -0.77 -41.37 14.77
CA ASP A 67 -1.79 -42.06 13.98
C ASP A 67 -2.67 -42.95 14.86
N SER A 68 -2.05 -43.76 15.73
CA SER A 68 -2.74 -44.63 16.68
C SER A 68 -3.70 -43.91 17.64
N LEU A 69 -3.46 -42.63 17.93
CA LEU A 69 -4.31 -41.79 18.79
C LEU A 69 -5.21 -40.83 17.99
N SER A 70 -5.10 -40.83 16.65
CA SER A 70 -5.77 -39.85 15.77
C SER A 70 -5.51 -38.39 16.19
N ILE A 71 -4.30 -38.10 16.65
CA ILE A 71 -3.89 -36.76 17.05
C ILE A 71 -3.29 -36.04 15.84
N ALA A 72 -3.88 -34.90 15.49
CA ALA A 72 -3.33 -33.95 14.54
C ALA A 72 -3.41 -32.54 15.12
N MET A 73 -2.28 -31.99 15.52
CA MET A 73 -2.15 -30.61 16.01
C MET A 73 -1.15 -29.82 15.17
N GLY A 74 -1.45 -28.54 14.91
CA GLY A 74 -0.67 -27.69 14.02
C GLY A 74 -0.67 -28.16 12.56
N GLY A 75 0.11 -27.50 11.70
CA GLY A 75 0.07 -27.72 10.25
C GLY A 75 -1.22 -27.21 9.62
N VAL A 76 -1.54 -27.69 8.42
CA VAL A 76 -2.73 -27.26 7.67
C VAL A 76 -3.97 -27.95 8.24
N GLY A 77 -4.84 -27.18 8.91
CA GLY A 77 -6.13 -27.67 9.41
C GLY A 77 -6.08 -28.54 10.68
N GLY A 78 -4.91 -28.67 11.33
CA GLY A 78 -4.79 -29.35 12.63
C GLY A 78 -5.32 -28.51 13.80
N ALA A 79 -5.62 -29.16 14.93
CA ALA A 79 -6.04 -28.46 16.14
C ALA A 79 -4.92 -27.56 16.68
N PRO A 80 -5.23 -26.44 17.38
CA PRO A 80 -4.21 -25.60 18.00
C PRO A 80 -3.32 -26.39 18.97
N ILE A 81 -2.02 -26.11 18.95
CA ILE A 81 -1.06 -26.77 19.83
C ILE A 81 -1.22 -26.22 21.25
N SER A 82 -1.42 -27.12 22.21
CA SER A 82 -1.57 -26.78 23.64
C SER A 82 -0.32 -27.07 24.48
N PHE A 83 0.78 -27.48 23.85
CA PHE A 83 2.04 -27.78 24.52
C PHE A 83 2.89 -26.54 24.73
N MET A 84 3.55 -26.46 25.89
CA MET A 84 4.52 -25.41 26.15
C MET A 84 5.79 -25.63 25.32
N PRO A 85 6.47 -24.56 24.86
CA PRO A 85 7.77 -24.66 24.21
C PRO A 85 8.81 -25.38 25.09
N VAL A 86 9.82 -25.99 24.46
CA VAL A 86 10.93 -26.62 25.14
C VAL A 86 12.06 -25.60 25.31
N ASP A 87 12.43 -25.32 26.56
CA ASP A 87 13.52 -24.39 26.86
C ASP A 87 14.89 -25.00 26.52
N LEU A 88 15.68 -24.31 25.70
CA LEU A 88 17.04 -24.74 25.34
C LEU A 88 18.08 -24.32 26.38
N TYR A 89 17.74 -23.40 27.28
CA TYR A 89 18.64 -22.92 28.33
C TYR A 89 17.90 -22.89 29.67
N ASP A 90 18.62 -23.16 30.76
CA ASP A 90 18.09 -23.01 32.10
C ASP A 90 17.97 -21.53 32.53
N LYS A 91 17.43 -21.29 33.73
CA LYS A 91 17.26 -19.93 34.27
C LYS A 91 18.59 -19.19 34.49
N GLU A 92 19.68 -19.92 34.60
CA GLU A 92 21.04 -19.40 34.74
C GLU A 92 21.73 -19.20 33.38
N GLY A 93 21.06 -19.50 32.26
CA GLY A 93 21.56 -19.33 30.90
C GLY A 93 22.48 -20.45 30.41
N ARG A 94 22.51 -21.61 31.07
CA ARG A 94 23.32 -22.77 30.65
C ARG A 94 22.55 -23.66 29.67
N PRO A 95 23.22 -24.27 28.68
CA PRO A 95 22.57 -25.18 27.72
C PRO A 95 21.88 -26.36 28.40
N ASN A 96 20.60 -26.57 28.07
CA ASN A 96 19.77 -27.63 28.61
C ASN A 96 19.78 -28.88 27.70
N HIS A 97 20.66 -29.83 28.00
CA HIS A 97 20.71 -31.12 27.30
C HIS A 97 19.84 -32.20 27.95
N ALA A 98 18.88 -31.84 28.83
CA ALA A 98 18.11 -32.83 29.58
C ALA A 98 17.22 -33.70 28.68
N THR A 99 16.56 -33.13 27.68
CA THR A 99 15.68 -33.90 26.78
C THR A 99 16.38 -34.24 25.47
N VAL A 100 15.90 -35.29 24.78
CA VAL A 100 16.46 -35.69 23.48
C VAL A 100 16.36 -34.56 22.46
N VAL A 101 15.23 -33.84 22.43
CA VAL A 101 14.98 -32.74 21.49
C VAL A 101 15.89 -31.55 21.78
N SER A 102 16.01 -31.14 23.06
CA SER A 102 16.87 -30.02 23.44
C SER A 102 18.35 -30.34 23.23
N HIS A 103 18.78 -31.57 23.51
CA HIS A 103 20.14 -32.01 23.20
C HIS A 103 20.42 -31.93 21.70
N THR A 104 19.55 -32.51 20.86
CA THR A 104 19.69 -32.52 19.39
C THR A 104 19.79 -31.09 18.84
N ALA A 105 18.97 -30.16 19.34
CA ALA A 105 19.02 -28.76 18.91
C ALA A 105 20.32 -28.04 19.26
N LEU A 106 20.89 -28.32 20.44
CA LEU A 106 22.10 -27.66 20.94
C LEU A 106 23.39 -28.28 20.38
N SER A 107 23.44 -29.61 20.22
CA SER A 107 24.63 -30.31 19.72
C SER A 107 24.67 -30.37 18.19
N GLY A 108 23.51 -30.33 17.52
CA GLY A 108 23.41 -30.62 16.10
C GLY A 108 23.63 -32.11 15.78
N GLU A 109 23.56 -32.99 16.79
CA GLU A 109 23.73 -34.43 16.63
C GLU A 109 22.39 -35.15 16.62
N THR A 110 22.23 -36.11 15.71
CA THR A 110 21.07 -37.01 15.67
C THR A 110 21.11 -38.03 16.80
N VAL A 111 20.00 -38.16 17.53
CA VAL A 111 19.85 -39.12 18.62
C VAL A 111 18.83 -40.21 18.24
N ASN A 112 19.25 -41.48 18.35
CA ASN A 112 18.40 -42.65 18.14
C ASN A 112 18.30 -43.46 19.44
N ILE A 113 17.10 -43.60 19.98
CA ILE A 113 16.82 -44.29 21.24
C ILE A 113 15.96 -45.51 20.95
N LEU A 114 16.42 -46.66 21.44
CA LEU A 114 15.72 -47.93 21.25
C LEU A 114 14.49 -48.07 22.15
N ASP A 115 14.63 -47.68 23.43
CA ASP A 115 13.52 -47.70 24.39
C ASP A 115 13.66 -46.56 25.43
N ALA A 116 12.76 -45.59 25.38
CA ALA A 116 12.72 -44.43 26.28
C ALA A 116 12.49 -44.78 27.76
N TYR A 117 12.02 -46.00 28.08
CA TYR A 117 11.85 -46.43 29.47
C TYR A 117 13.14 -46.96 30.08
N THR A 118 14.09 -47.43 29.27
CA THR A 118 15.37 -47.99 29.73
C THR A 118 16.59 -47.14 29.38
N ALA A 119 16.43 -46.18 28.45
CA ALA A 119 17.49 -45.26 28.07
C ALA A 119 18.00 -44.43 29.26
N GLN A 120 19.32 -44.38 29.41
CA GLN A 120 20.01 -43.53 30.39
C GLN A 120 20.54 -42.27 29.69
N GLY A 121 20.60 -41.16 30.42
CA GLY A 121 21.21 -39.90 29.94
C GLY A 121 20.24 -38.82 29.47
N TYR A 122 18.95 -39.14 29.29
CA TYR A 122 17.91 -38.17 28.90
C TYR A 122 16.68 -38.27 29.81
N ASP A 123 16.01 -37.14 30.02
CA ASP A 123 14.75 -37.04 30.75
C ASP A 123 13.56 -37.30 29.82
N PHE A 124 12.85 -38.38 30.08
CA PHE A 124 11.59 -38.76 29.43
C PHE A 124 10.36 -38.57 30.34
N SER A 125 10.48 -37.82 31.44
CA SER A 125 9.39 -37.61 32.39
C SER A 125 8.14 -37.00 31.75
N GLY A 126 8.33 -36.04 30.83
CA GLY A 126 7.25 -35.44 30.03
C GLY A 126 6.54 -36.47 29.14
N THR A 127 7.31 -37.24 28.38
CA THR A 127 6.80 -38.36 27.55
C THR A 127 6.02 -39.36 28.39
N LYS A 128 6.58 -39.81 29.52
CA LYS A 128 5.93 -40.78 30.42
C LYS A 128 4.61 -40.27 31.00
N LYS A 129 4.50 -38.96 31.26
CA LYS A 129 3.24 -38.33 31.69
C LYS A 129 2.21 -38.30 30.56
N PHE A 130 2.63 -37.99 29.33
CA PHE A 130 1.76 -38.03 28.15
C PHE A 130 1.24 -39.45 27.90
N ASP A 131 2.14 -40.44 27.91
CA ASP A 131 1.83 -41.85 27.77
C ASP A 131 0.81 -42.32 28.83
N ALA A 132 1.04 -41.96 30.10
CA ALA A 132 0.13 -42.30 31.20
C ALA A 132 -1.27 -41.67 31.05
N LYS A 133 -1.36 -40.47 30.44
CA LYS A 133 -2.63 -39.76 30.25
C LYS A 133 -3.41 -40.28 29.04
N THR A 134 -2.71 -40.68 27.98
CA THR A 134 -3.32 -41.05 26.68
C THR A 134 -3.46 -42.55 26.49
N GLY A 135 -2.76 -43.36 27.29
CA GLY A 135 -2.65 -44.81 27.08
C GLY A 135 -1.64 -45.19 25.99
N TYR A 136 -0.94 -44.20 25.42
CA TYR A 136 0.14 -44.44 24.47
C TYR A 136 1.39 -44.97 25.15
N ARG A 137 2.28 -45.63 24.40
CA ARG A 137 3.57 -46.09 24.92
C ARG A 137 4.68 -45.77 23.93
N SER A 138 5.43 -44.72 24.23
CA SER A 138 6.55 -44.24 23.45
C SER A 138 7.80 -45.07 23.77
N ARG A 139 8.21 -45.97 22.86
CA ARG A 139 9.41 -46.81 23.00
C ARG A 139 10.58 -46.27 22.19
N SER A 140 10.53 -46.35 20.87
CA SER A 140 11.66 -45.93 20.03
C SER A 140 11.55 -44.47 19.60
N PHE A 141 12.68 -43.77 19.53
CA PHE A 141 12.76 -42.37 19.11
C PHE A 141 13.90 -42.17 18.12
N LEU A 142 13.65 -41.39 17.08
CA LEU A 142 14.68 -40.83 16.20
C LEU A 142 14.50 -39.33 16.16
N THR A 143 15.48 -38.58 16.66
CA THR A 143 15.44 -37.12 16.74
C THR A 143 16.60 -36.56 15.93
N VAL A 144 16.26 -35.80 14.88
CA VAL A 144 17.18 -35.34 13.84
C VAL A 144 17.15 -33.82 13.77
N PRO A 145 18.32 -33.14 13.75
CA PRO A 145 18.37 -31.70 13.61
C PRO A 145 18.08 -31.28 12.17
N MET A 146 17.36 -30.19 11.99
CA MET A 146 17.17 -29.52 10.70
C MET A 146 18.22 -28.43 10.58
N ILE A 147 19.26 -28.68 9.79
CA ILE A 147 20.44 -27.82 9.67
C ILE A 147 20.43 -27.10 8.32
N ASN A 148 20.54 -25.77 8.33
CA ASN A 148 20.61 -24.96 7.12
C ASN A 148 22.02 -24.94 6.49
N HIS A 149 22.18 -24.20 5.39
CA HIS A 149 23.45 -24.09 4.67
C HIS A 149 24.56 -23.35 5.46
N GLU A 150 24.19 -22.58 6.48
CA GLU A 150 25.10 -21.88 7.40
C GLU A 150 25.50 -22.75 8.61
N ARG A 151 25.08 -24.02 8.63
CA ARG A 151 25.27 -24.97 9.74
C ARG A 151 24.53 -24.59 11.03
N GLU A 152 23.48 -23.81 10.92
CA GLU A 152 22.60 -23.49 12.05
C GLU A 152 21.45 -24.48 12.15
N VAL A 153 21.11 -24.87 13.38
CA VAL A 153 19.91 -25.69 13.64
C VAL A 153 18.69 -24.77 13.67
N ILE A 154 17.85 -24.88 12.66
CA ILE A 154 16.62 -24.07 12.53
C ILE A 154 15.38 -24.77 13.10
N GLY A 155 15.51 -26.07 13.40
CA GLY A 155 14.43 -26.90 13.91
C GLY A 155 14.89 -28.31 14.24
N VAL A 156 13.97 -29.11 14.77
CA VAL A 156 14.22 -30.52 15.11
C VAL A 156 13.03 -31.34 14.63
N LEU A 157 13.31 -32.48 14.00
CA LEU A 157 12.33 -33.47 13.60
C LEU A 157 12.46 -34.68 14.52
N GLN A 158 11.39 -35.03 15.22
CA GLN A 158 11.34 -36.20 16.08
C GLN A 158 10.31 -37.21 15.54
N LEU A 159 10.72 -38.45 15.38
CA LEU A 159 9.86 -39.59 15.04
C LEU A 159 9.83 -40.55 16.23
N ILE A 160 8.66 -41.16 16.44
CA ILE A 160 8.40 -42.02 17.59
C ILE A 160 7.75 -43.32 17.11
N ASN A 161 8.18 -44.44 17.70
CA ASN A 161 7.67 -45.79 17.45
C ASN A 161 7.73 -46.20 15.98
N ALA A 162 8.94 -46.46 15.49
CA ALA A 162 9.11 -47.18 14.22
C ALA A 162 8.44 -48.55 14.31
N GLN A 163 7.66 -48.92 13.29
CA GLN A 163 6.95 -50.19 13.23
C GLN A 163 7.56 -51.08 12.16
N ASP A 164 7.74 -52.36 12.49
CA ASP A 164 8.10 -53.36 11.48
C ASP A 164 6.96 -53.52 10.46
N ARG A 165 7.31 -53.58 9.17
CA ARG A 165 6.33 -53.57 8.08
C ARG A 165 5.57 -54.88 7.93
N GLU A 166 6.09 -55.98 8.47
CA GLU A 166 5.43 -57.29 8.41
C GLU A 166 4.71 -57.63 9.71
N SER A 167 5.34 -57.39 10.87
CA SER A 167 4.77 -57.74 12.17
C SER A 167 3.95 -56.63 12.83
N GLY A 168 4.17 -55.37 12.44
CA GLY A 168 3.58 -54.20 13.10
C GLY A 168 4.15 -53.92 14.51
N GLU A 169 5.13 -54.70 14.96
CA GLU A 169 5.75 -54.49 16.27
C GLU A 169 6.62 -53.24 16.28
N ILE A 170 6.69 -52.58 17.44
CA ILE A 170 7.56 -51.42 17.63
C ILE A 170 9.02 -51.88 17.68
N VAL A 171 9.81 -51.40 16.73
CA VAL A 171 11.25 -51.66 16.56
C VAL A 171 12.06 -50.37 16.70
N SER A 172 13.38 -50.49 16.76
CA SER A 172 14.29 -49.34 16.68
C SER A 172 14.42 -48.84 15.25
N PHE A 173 14.63 -47.54 15.08
CA PHE A 173 14.98 -46.96 13.79
C PHE A 173 16.32 -47.51 13.30
N SER A 174 16.37 -47.96 12.05
CA SER A 174 17.59 -48.51 11.43
C SER A 174 18.62 -47.41 11.10
N THR A 175 19.84 -47.81 10.75
CA THR A 175 20.87 -46.85 10.32
C THR A 175 20.48 -46.22 8.98
N GLU A 176 19.80 -46.99 8.12
CA GLU A 176 19.24 -46.53 6.86
C GLU A 176 18.12 -45.51 7.09
N ASP A 177 17.19 -45.77 8.01
CA ASP A 177 16.13 -44.82 8.37
C ASP A 177 16.74 -43.50 8.87
N ARG A 178 17.76 -43.58 9.73
CA ARG A 178 18.50 -42.40 10.21
C ARG A 178 19.07 -41.58 9.05
N GLN A 179 19.81 -42.19 8.13
CA GLN A 179 20.43 -41.48 7.00
C GLN A 179 19.40 -40.85 6.07
N LEU A 180 18.28 -41.53 5.80
CA LEU A 180 17.21 -41.03 4.95
C LEU A 180 16.52 -39.82 5.60
N VAL A 181 16.23 -39.87 6.89
CA VAL A 181 15.60 -38.77 7.62
C VAL A 181 16.57 -37.59 7.78
N GLU A 182 17.86 -37.82 8.04
CA GLU A 182 18.90 -36.77 8.05
C GLU A 182 18.96 -36.03 6.70
N SER A 183 18.94 -36.78 5.59
CA SER A 183 18.91 -36.18 4.25
C SER A 183 17.64 -35.35 4.01
N LEU A 184 16.47 -35.88 4.38
CA LEU A 184 15.20 -35.19 4.21
C LEU A 184 15.12 -33.93 5.11
N ALA A 185 15.56 -34.03 6.37
CA ALA A 185 15.61 -32.92 7.31
C ALA A 185 16.54 -31.79 6.83
N SER A 186 17.65 -32.11 6.19
CA SER A 186 18.55 -31.11 5.58
C SER A 186 17.93 -30.43 4.37
N GLN A 187 17.31 -31.18 3.44
CA GLN A 187 16.59 -30.59 2.30
C GLN A 187 15.44 -29.69 2.74
N ALA A 188 14.67 -30.16 3.71
CA ALA A 188 13.61 -29.43 4.38
C ALA A 188 14.13 -28.13 5.02
N ALA A 189 15.26 -28.19 5.71
CA ALA A 189 15.85 -27.03 6.35
C ALA A 189 16.21 -25.94 5.32
N ILE A 190 16.84 -26.32 4.21
CA ILE A 190 17.20 -25.41 3.12
C ILE A 190 15.94 -24.77 2.50
N ALA A 191 14.92 -25.57 2.20
CA ALA A 191 13.67 -25.07 1.62
C ALA A 191 12.98 -24.06 2.57
N LEU A 192 12.92 -24.38 3.86
CA LEU A 192 12.34 -23.49 4.88
C LEU A 192 13.13 -22.19 5.04
N THR A 193 14.47 -22.27 5.10
CA THR A 193 15.33 -21.09 5.16
C THR A 193 15.13 -20.19 3.93
N ASN A 194 15.09 -20.75 2.73
CA ASN A 194 14.86 -19.98 1.51
C ASN A 194 13.48 -19.30 1.51
N ARG A 195 12.42 -19.99 1.95
CA ARG A 195 11.08 -19.39 2.07
C ARG A 195 11.05 -18.25 3.10
N ARG A 196 11.70 -18.44 4.24
CA ARG A 196 11.82 -17.39 5.26
C ARG A 196 12.59 -16.17 4.75
N LEU A 197 13.68 -16.38 4.00
CA LEU A 197 14.45 -15.30 3.37
C LEU A 197 13.62 -14.52 2.34
N ILE A 198 12.88 -15.22 1.48
CA ILE A 198 11.98 -14.56 0.51
C ILE A 198 10.95 -13.70 1.24
N ARG A 199 10.28 -14.25 2.26
CA ARG A 199 9.28 -13.49 3.04
C ARG A 199 9.89 -12.27 3.73
N GLN A 200 11.08 -12.40 4.31
CA GLN A 200 11.79 -11.27 4.92
C GLN A 200 12.16 -10.18 3.90
N MET A 201 12.50 -10.58 2.68
CA MET A 201 12.77 -9.65 1.59
C MET A 201 11.49 -8.91 1.14
N GLU A 202 10.36 -9.61 1.05
CA GLU A 202 9.04 -9.03 0.77
C GLU A 202 8.61 -8.04 1.88
N GLU A 203 8.72 -8.45 3.16
CA GLU A 203 8.44 -7.61 4.33
C GLU A 203 9.31 -6.33 4.33
N LEU A 204 10.61 -6.46 4.05
CA LEU A 204 11.54 -5.33 3.97
C LEU A 204 11.19 -4.40 2.79
N PHE A 205 10.82 -4.97 1.65
CA PHE A 205 10.46 -4.21 0.46
C PHE A 205 9.18 -3.38 0.70
N GLU A 206 8.14 -3.99 1.28
CA GLU A 206 6.92 -3.26 1.65
C GLU A 206 7.18 -2.17 2.70
N ALA A 207 8.03 -2.45 3.71
CA ALA A 207 8.41 -1.44 4.70
C ALA A 207 9.15 -0.25 4.07
N PHE A 208 9.98 -0.49 3.04
CA PHE A 208 10.66 0.58 2.31
C PHE A 208 9.67 1.42 1.49
N ILE A 209 8.67 0.80 0.86
CA ILE A 209 7.60 1.51 0.16
C ILE A 209 6.82 2.39 1.13
N GLN A 210 6.43 1.86 2.29
CA GLN A 210 5.75 2.63 3.33
C GLN A 210 6.59 3.82 3.80
N LEU A 211 7.89 3.65 3.99
CA LEU A 211 8.80 4.74 4.35
C LEU A 211 8.79 5.87 3.30
N ILE A 212 8.80 5.54 2.00
CA ILE A 212 8.73 6.53 0.92
C ILE A 212 7.39 7.27 0.98
N ASN A 213 6.29 6.55 1.15
CA ASN A 213 4.96 7.14 1.23
C ASN A 213 4.86 8.11 2.41
N THR A 214 5.31 7.70 3.60
CA THR A 214 5.38 8.58 4.77
C THR A 214 6.22 9.83 4.52
N ALA A 215 7.34 9.72 3.80
CA ALA A 215 8.18 10.88 3.47
C ALA A 215 7.52 11.85 2.49
N ILE A 216 6.68 11.36 1.57
CA ILE A 216 5.87 12.19 0.68
C ILE A 216 4.78 12.90 1.48
N ASP A 217 4.16 12.19 2.41
CA ASP A 217 3.08 12.67 3.27
C ASP A 217 3.55 13.72 4.29
N ASP A 218 4.76 13.59 4.84
CA ASP A 218 5.35 14.62 5.71
C ASP A 218 5.59 15.93 4.95
N LYS A 219 5.80 15.86 3.63
CA LYS A 219 6.06 17.03 2.78
C LYS A 219 4.77 17.74 2.38
N SER A 220 3.67 17.00 2.22
CA SER A 220 2.33 17.51 1.99
C SER A 220 1.38 16.70 2.88
N PRO A 221 0.94 17.23 4.03
CA PRO A 221 0.12 16.52 5.02
C PRO A 221 -1.19 15.94 4.48
N TYR A 222 -1.52 16.25 3.22
CA TYR A 222 -2.76 15.93 2.51
C TYR A 222 -2.63 14.67 1.65
N THR A 223 -1.43 14.12 1.47
CA THR A 223 -1.22 12.85 0.75
C THR A 223 -1.23 11.63 1.67
N GLY A 224 -1.17 11.83 3.00
CA GLY A 224 -1.15 10.80 4.05
C GLY A 224 -2.11 9.65 3.84
N GLY A 225 -3.41 9.96 3.91
CA GLY A 225 -4.42 8.93 3.69
C GLY A 225 -4.62 8.59 2.21
N HIS A 226 -4.18 9.42 1.27
CA HIS A 226 -4.32 9.18 -0.16
C HIS A 226 -3.47 7.99 -0.61
N CYS A 227 -2.21 7.94 -0.20
CA CYS A 227 -1.27 6.86 -0.51
C CYS A 227 -1.71 5.49 0.07
N GLU A 228 -2.59 5.49 1.08
CA GLU A 228 -3.20 4.28 1.64
C GLU A 228 -4.55 3.93 0.98
N ARG A 229 -5.41 4.94 0.75
CA ARG A 229 -6.78 4.76 0.25
C ARG A 229 -6.84 4.41 -1.23
N VAL A 230 -5.96 4.99 -2.07
CA VAL A 230 -5.92 4.68 -3.51
C VAL A 230 -5.60 3.20 -3.78
N PRO A 231 -4.53 2.59 -3.22
CA PRO A 231 -4.27 1.16 -3.41
C PRO A 231 -5.43 0.30 -2.91
N LEU A 232 -6.01 0.62 -1.76
CA LEU A 232 -7.15 -0.12 -1.23
C LEU A 232 -8.36 -0.07 -2.18
N LEU A 233 -8.73 1.13 -2.65
CA LEU A 233 -9.83 1.29 -3.61
C LEU A 233 -9.53 0.61 -4.95
N THR A 234 -8.28 0.68 -5.42
CA THR A 234 -7.81 -0.04 -6.62
C THR A 234 -8.07 -1.53 -6.48
N MET A 235 -7.72 -2.13 -5.34
CA MET A 235 -7.97 -3.55 -5.07
C MET A 235 -9.47 -3.87 -4.99
N MET A 236 -10.28 -3.01 -4.35
CA MET A 236 -11.73 -3.20 -4.30
C MET A 236 -12.37 -3.23 -5.69
N ILE A 237 -11.90 -2.36 -6.61
CA ILE A 237 -12.36 -2.35 -8.00
C ILE A 237 -11.90 -3.61 -8.74
N ALA A 238 -10.64 -4.01 -8.58
CA ALA A 238 -10.09 -5.22 -9.21
C ALA A 238 -10.84 -6.50 -8.78
N ASP A 239 -11.15 -6.60 -7.49
CA ASP A 239 -11.94 -7.68 -6.90
C ASP A 239 -13.38 -7.68 -7.43
N ALA A 240 -14.01 -6.51 -7.56
CA ALA A 240 -15.33 -6.37 -8.14
C ALA A 240 -15.38 -6.81 -9.62
N ILE A 241 -14.34 -6.47 -10.40
CA ILE A 241 -14.20 -6.92 -11.79
C ILE A 241 -14.07 -8.45 -11.84
N THR A 242 -13.24 -9.04 -10.98
CA THR A 242 -13.02 -10.50 -10.93
C THR A 242 -14.31 -11.26 -10.60
N ARG A 243 -15.19 -10.69 -9.77
CA ARG A 243 -16.50 -11.27 -9.43
C ARG A 243 -17.58 -11.02 -10.48
N THR A 244 -17.36 -10.12 -11.43
CA THR A 244 -18.43 -9.68 -12.33
C THR A 244 -18.79 -10.76 -13.37
N GLU A 245 -20.08 -11.08 -13.47
CA GLU A 245 -20.58 -12.13 -14.37
C GLU A 245 -21.12 -11.62 -15.72
N THR A 246 -21.12 -10.30 -15.92
CA THR A 246 -21.76 -9.61 -17.05
C THR A 246 -20.91 -8.46 -17.61
N GLY A 247 -21.09 -8.16 -18.91
CA GLY A 247 -20.37 -7.09 -19.60
C GLY A 247 -18.99 -7.50 -20.15
N PRO A 248 -18.24 -6.55 -20.73
CA PRO A 248 -16.99 -6.84 -21.45
C PRO A 248 -15.84 -7.36 -20.59
N LEU A 249 -15.89 -7.11 -19.27
CA LEU A 249 -14.86 -7.53 -18.32
C LEU A 249 -15.12 -8.91 -17.71
N LYS A 250 -16.21 -9.58 -18.12
CA LYS A 250 -16.52 -10.94 -17.67
C LYS A 250 -15.37 -11.90 -17.96
N GLY A 251 -14.95 -12.65 -16.94
CA GLY A 251 -13.92 -13.67 -17.07
C GLY A 251 -12.49 -13.13 -16.95
N PHE A 252 -12.31 -11.85 -16.67
CA PHE A 252 -11.04 -11.35 -16.16
C PHE A 252 -10.81 -11.91 -14.75
N VAL A 253 -9.64 -12.51 -14.54
CA VAL A 253 -9.24 -13.09 -13.25
C VAL A 253 -7.81 -12.67 -12.98
N MET A 254 -7.54 -12.28 -11.74
CA MET A 254 -6.20 -12.01 -11.26
C MET A 254 -5.72 -13.17 -10.38
N THR A 255 -4.48 -13.59 -10.60
CA THR A 255 -3.78 -14.45 -9.65
C THR A 255 -3.36 -13.66 -8.42
N GLU A 256 -2.94 -14.35 -7.36
CA GLU A 256 -2.37 -13.69 -6.17
C GLU A 256 -1.14 -12.83 -6.55
N GLU A 257 -0.33 -13.28 -7.50
CA GLU A 257 0.81 -12.51 -8.02
C GLU A 257 0.36 -11.24 -8.75
N ASP A 258 -0.68 -11.32 -9.58
CA ASP A 258 -1.24 -10.14 -10.29
C ASP A 258 -1.81 -9.12 -9.29
N GLN A 259 -2.52 -9.61 -8.26
CA GLN A 259 -3.08 -8.76 -7.21
C GLN A 259 -1.99 -8.07 -6.41
N TYR A 260 -0.92 -8.80 -6.08
CA TYR A 260 0.24 -8.24 -5.41
C TYR A 260 0.94 -7.19 -6.26
N GLU A 261 1.15 -7.45 -7.55
CA GLU A 261 1.73 -6.49 -8.49
C GLU A 261 0.93 -5.18 -8.56
N LEU A 262 -0.40 -5.29 -8.64
CA LEU A 262 -1.30 -4.13 -8.63
C LEU A 262 -1.27 -3.37 -7.30
N LYS A 263 -1.23 -4.08 -6.17
CA LYS A 263 -1.09 -3.46 -4.84
C LYS A 263 0.21 -2.64 -4.75
N ILE A 264 1.34 -3.21 -5.17
CA ILE A 264 2.64 -2.52 -5.16
C ILE A 264 2.62 -1.29 -6.07
N ALA A 265 2.01 -1.40 -7.25
CA ALA A 265 1.81 -0.24 -8.14
C ALA A 265 0.96 0.85 -7.50
N GLY A 266 -0.15 0.48 -6.86
CA GLY A 266 -1.01 1.39 -6.12
C GLY A 266 -0.25 2.12 -4.99
N LEU A 267 0.63 1.42 -4.27
CA LEU A 267 1.43 2.04 -3.21
C LEU A 267 2.49 3.00 -3.74
N LEU A 268 2.98 2.82 -4.98
CA LEU A 268 4.08 3.59 -5.55
C LEU A 268 3.65 4.59 -6.64
N HIS A 269 2.37 4.67 -6.97
CA HIS A 269 1.84 5.48 -8.09
C HIS A 269 2.29 6.94 -8.03
N ASP A 270 2.42 7.47 -6.82
CA ASP A 270 2.73 8.86 -6.57
C ASP A 270 4.15 9.11 -6.05
N CYS A 271 5.04 8.11 -6.10
CA CYS A 271 6.37 8.23 -5.52
C CYS A 271 7.20 9.41 -6.09
N GLY A 272 6.90 9.86 -7.31
CA GLY A 272 7.54 11.02 -7.93
C GLY A 272 7.19 12.37 -7.31
N LYS A 273 6.09 12.48 -6.53
CA LYS A 273 5.72 13.70 -5.79
C LYS A 273 6.78 14.13 -4.78
N ILE A 274 7.69 13.22 -4.38
CA ILE A 274 8.85 13.55 -3.55
C ILE A 274 9.69 14.70 -4.11
N THR A 275 9.71 14.88 -5.43
CA THR A 275 10.47 15.94 -6.11
C THR A 275 9.67 17.22 -6.35
N THR A 276 8.34 17.17 -6.25
CA THR A 276 7.47 18.31 -6.58
C THR A 276 7.51 19.38 -5.48
N PRO A 277 7.67 20.68 -5.79
CA PRO A 277 7.73 21.72 -4.76
C PRO A 277 6.42 21.89 -3.99
N VAL A 278 6.49 22.02 -2.66
CA VAL A 278 5.31 22.11 -1.76
C VAL A 278 4.39 23.27 -2.13
N HIS A 279 4.96 24.44 -2.42
CA HIS A 279 4.20 25.63 -2.79
C HIS A 279 3.41 25.50 -4.10
N VAL A 280 3.69 24.47 -4.91
CA VAL A 280 2.95 24.16 -6.13
C VAL A 280 1.90 23.08 -5.85
N VAL A 281 2.26 22.01 -5.12
CA VAL A 281 1.34 20.91 -4.78
C VAL A 281 0.17 21.42 -3.92
N ASP A 282 0.49 22.23 -2.91
CA ASP A 282 -0.46 22.67 -1.89
C ASP A 282 -0.97 24.09 -2.11
N LYS A 283 -0.84 24.62 -3.33
CA LYS A 283 -1.11 26.03 -3.66
C LYS A 283 -2.57 26.43 -3.33
N PRO A 284 -2.83 27.15 -2.21
CA PRO A 284 -4.18 27.40 -1.69
C PRO A 284 -4.99 28.41 -2.48
N THR A 285 -4.32 29.44 -2.97
CA THR A 285 -4.89 30.61 -3.62
C THR A 285 -4.08 30.92 -4.87
N LYS A 286 -4.68 31.63 -5.82
CA LYS A 286 -4.06 31.92 -7.12
C LYS A 286 -2.72 32.62 -6.98
N LEU A 287 -2.55 33.53 -6.01
CA LEU A 287 -1.33 34.31 -5.81
C LEU A 287 -0.29 33.66 -4.89
N HIS A 288 -0.61 32.51 -4.31
CA HIS A 288 0.26 31.84 -3.35
C HIS A 288 1.54 31.32 -4.01
N THR A 289 2.67 31.61 -3.37
CA THR A 289 3.98 31.08 -3.75
C THR A 289 4.62 30.52 -2.48
N LEU A 290 5.74 31.09 -2.00
CA LEU A 290 6.23 30.79 -0.66
C LEU A 290 5.30 31.35 0.45
N PHE A 291 4.51 32.36 0.11
CA PHE A 291 3.45 32.93 0.92
C PHE A 291 2.35 33.49 0.00
N ASP A 292 1.19 33.82 0.55
CA ASP A 292 0.11 34.47 -0.21
C ASP A 292 0.43 35.95 -0.44
N ARG A 293 0.56 36.35 -1.72
CA ARG A 293 0.90 37.73 -2.08
C ARG A 293 -0.30 38.69 -2.04
N ILE A 294 -1.51 38.22 -1.70
CA ILE A 294 -2.68 39.09 -1.62
C ILE A 294 -2.49 40.27 -0.65
N ASP A 295 -1.81 40.05 0.47
CA ASP A 295 -1.55 41.12 1.45
C ASP A 295 -0.60 42.20 0.92
N LEU A 296 0.29 41.84 -0.01
CA LEU A 296 1.11 42.82 -0.72
C LEU A 296 0.25 43.70 -1.61
N ILE A 297 -0.70 43.11 -2.35
CA ILE A 297 -1.64 43.86 -3.20
C ILE A 297 -2.53 44.77 -2.33
N VAL A 298 -3.04 44.27 -1.21
CA VAL A 298 -3.80 45.06 -0.23
C VAL A 298 -2.97 46.26 0.26
N THR A 299 -1.69 46.06 0.53
CA THR A 299 -0.77 47.14 0.91
C THR A 299 -0.60 48.17 -0.22
N ARG A 300 -0.49 47.74 -1.48
CA ARG A 300 -0.43 48.65 -2.64
C ARG A 300 -1.71 49.49 -2.78
N PHE A 301 -2.89 48.93 -2.46
CA PHE A 301 -4.14 49.71 -2.44
C PHE A 301 -4.10 50.84 -1.40
N GLU A 302 -3.50 50.62 -0.23
CA GLU A 302 -3.34 51.67 0.77
C GLU A 302 -2.41 52.79 0.29
N VAL A 303 -1.45 52.49 -0.61
CA VAL A 303 -0.64 53.51 -1.30
C VAL A 303 -1.51 54.30 -2.28
N LEU A 304 -2.31 53.64 -3.13
CA LEU A 304 -3.22 54.33 -4.06
C LEU A 304 -4.23 55.24 -3.36
N LYS A 305 -4.73 54.82 -2.19
CA LYS A 305 -5.64 55.66 -1.38
C LYS A 305 -4.93 56.90 -0.84
N ARG A 306 -3.69 56.76 -0.34
CA ARG A 306 -2.86 57.88 0.10
C ARG A 306 -2.53 58.82 -1.05
N ASP A 307 -2.23 58.29 -2.24
CA ASP A 307 -1.98 59.10 -3.43
C ASP A 307 -3.23 59.89 -3.84
N ALA A 308 -4.41 59.27 -3.79
CA ALA A 308 -5.69 59.95 -4.06
C ALA A 308 -5.99 61.05 -3.02
N GLU A 309 -5.67 60.81 -1.74
CA GLU A 309 -5.81 61.81 -0.68
C GLU A 309 -4.85 63.00 -0.91
N ILE A 310 -3.59 62.72 -1.24
CA ILE A 310 -2.58 63.75 -1.54
C ILE A 310 -3.01 64.57 -2.77
N GLU A 311 -3.53 63.93 -3.82
CA GLU A 311 -4.02 64.62 -5.01
C GLU A 311 -5.20 65.55 -4.67
N MET A 312 -6.16 65.05 -3.88
CA MET A 312 -7.30 65.84 -3.41
C MET A 312 -6.86 67.06 -2.58
N LEU A 313 -5.95 66.85 -1.61
CA LEU A 313 -5.41 67.93 -0.78
C LEU A 313 -4.65 68.98 -1.62
N LYS A 314 -3.84 68.55 -2.59
CA LYS A 314 -3.15 69.46 -3.52
C LYS A 314 -4.14 70.32 -4.32
N LYS A 315 -5.17 69.70 -4.91
CA LYS A 315 -6.23 70.43 -5.64
C LYS A 315 -6.92 71.47 -4.75
N LEU A 316 -7.22 71.13 -3.49
CA LEU A 316 -7.82 72.07 -2.54
C LEU A 316 -6.88 73.20 -2.11
N CYS A 317 -5.57 72.93 -1.99
CA CYS A 317 -4.57 73.93 -1.60
C CYS A 317 -4.25 74.92 -2.73
N ASP A 318 -4.16 74.46 -3.98
CA ASP A 318 -3.85 75.32 -5.14
C ASP A 318 -5.04 76.25 -5.47
N GLY A 319 -6.25 75.86 -5.07
CA GLY A 319 -7.52 76.58 -5.26
C GLY A 319 -7.79 77.74 -4.29
N SER A 320 -6.91 78.73 -4.24
CA SER A 320 -7.02 79.89 -3.33
C SER A 320 -8.29 80.77 -3.53
N ARG A 321 -9.06 80.57 -4.60
CA ARG A 321 -10.37 81.22 -4.88
C ARG A 321 -11.46 80.24 -5.36
N MET A 322 -11.43 78.97 -4.96
CA MET A 322 -12.49 78.01 -5.32
C MET A 322 -13.80 78.30 -4.57
N GLU A 323 -14.92 78.21 -5.29
CA GLU A 323 -16.27 78.23 -4.70
C GLU A 323 -16.52 76.95 -3.89
N ASP A 324 -17.42 77.00 -2.92
CA ASP A 324 -17.74 75.83 -2.06
C ASP A 324 -18.25 74.63 -2.87
N ALA A 325 -18.99 74.88 -3.95
CA ALA A 325 -19.47 73.83 -4.86
C ALA A 325 -18.33 73.08 -5.55
N GLU A 326 -17.24 73.77 -5.92
CA GLU A 326 -16.07 73.16 -6.57
C GLU A 326 -15.27 72.31 -5.58
N ARG A 327 -15.15 72.78 -4.33
CA ARG A 327 -14.53 72.02 -3.23
C ARG A 327 -15.31 70.74 -2.90
N ASP A 328 -16.64 70.83 -2.90
CA ASP A 328 -17.50 69.67 -2.66
C ASP A 328 -17.44 68.66 -3.82
N SER A 329 -17.31 69.13 -5.06
CA SER A 329 -17.07 68.26 -6.22
C SER A 329 -15.76 67.47 -6.07
N ILE A 330 -14.66 68.14 -5.71
CA ILE A 330 -13.35 67.50 -5.50
C ILE A 330 -13.42 66.44 -4.39
N ARG A 331 -14.12 66.73 -3.29
CA ARG A 331 -14.34 65.77 -2.19
C ARG A 331 -15.21 64.59 -2.62
N ALA A 332 -16.23 64.83 -3.44
CA ALA A 332 -17.09 63.77 -3.98
C ALA A 332 -16.33 62.84 -4.94
N GLU A 333 -15.48 63.39 -5.81
CA GLU A 333 -14.59 62.61 -6.69
C GLU A 333 -13.63 61.73 -5.88
N TYR A 334 -12.98 62.29 -4.84
CA TYR A 334 -12.14 61.53 -3.92
C TYR A 334 -12.93 60.40 -3.24
N ALA A 335 -14.11 60.70 -2.67
CA ALA A 335 -14.94 59.70 -2.02
C ALA A 335 -15.42 58.60 -2.98
N ALA A 336 -15.67 58.93 -4.26
CA ALA A 336 -15.96 57.94 -5.29
C ALA A 336 -14.73 57.08 -5.60
N ARG A 337 -13.53 57.68 -5.71
CA ARG A 337 -12.28 56.95 -5.95
C ARG A 337 -11.93 55.99 -4.82
N ILE A 338 -12.08 56.41 -3.55
CA ILE A 338 -11.83 55.53 -2.40
C ILE A 338 -12.78 54.34 -2.41
N ARG A 339 -14.08 54.56 -2.65
CA ARG A 339 -15.06 53.47 -2.77
C ARG A 339 -14.71 52.50 -3.90
N GLN A 340 -14.28 53.01 -5.05
CA GLN A 340 -13.83 52.16 -6.16
C GLN A 340 -12.60 51.32 -5.78
N LEU A 341 -11.61 51.93 -5.10
CA LEU A 341 -10.40 51.21 -4.67
C LEU A 341 -10.70 50.15 -3.60
N ASP A 342 -11.64 50.41 -2.69
CA ASP A 342 -12.09 49.43 -1.70
C ASP A 342 -12.83 48.25 -2.35
N ASP A 343 -13.70 48.52 -3.33
CA ASP A 343 -14.42 47.50 -4.09
C ASP A 343 -13.45 46.66 -4.95
N ASP A 344 -12.50 47.27 -5.63
CA ASP A 344 -11.47 46.58 -6.40
C ASP A 344 -10.55 45.73 -5.52
N ARG A 345 -10.21 46.21 -4.32
CA ARG A 345 -9.43 45.46 -3.33
C ARG A 345 -10.18 44.19 -2.91
N GLU A 346 -11.46 44.32 -2.55
CA GLU A 346 -12.26 43.17 -2.12
C GLU A 346 -12.49 42.18 -3.27
N PHE A 347 -12.73 42.68 -4.47
CA PHE A 347 -12.82 41.88 -5.68
C PHE A 347 -11.55 41.04 -5.92
N LEU A 348 -10.35 41.62 -5.80
CA LEU A 348 -9.10 40.86 -5.95
C LEU A 348 -8.90 39.84 -4.82
N ARG A 349 -9.31 40.14 -3.57
CA ARG A 349 -9.28 39.16 -2.47
C ARG A 349 -10.13 37.93 -2.76
N LEU A 350 -11.36 38.13 -3.23
CA LEU A 350 -12.27 37.04 -3.59
C LEU A 350 -11.77 36.28 -4.82
N SER A 351 -11.27 37.00 -5.83
CA SER A 351 -10.72 36.40 -7.05
C SER A 351 -9.53 35.48 -6.76
N ASN A 352 -8.74 35.78 -5.72
CA ASN A 352 -7.58 35.00 -5.31
C ASN A 352 -7.93 33.59 -4.82
N ILE A 353 -9.14 33.33 -4.32
CA ILE A 353 -9.52 32.04 -3.74
C ILE A 353 -9.59 30.93 -4.82
N GLY A 354 -10.10 31.25 -6.02
CA GLY A 354 -10.01 30.34 -7.18
C GLY A 354 -10.85 29.05 -7.11
N VAL A 355 -11.98 29.06 -6.41
CA VAL A 355 -12.86 27.87 -6.25
C VAL A 355 -13.75 27.66 -7.47
N GLU A 356 -14.29 28.74 -8.04
CA GLU A 356 -15.24 28.70 -9.13
C GLU A 356 -14.63 29.13 -10.47
N LYS A 357 -15.34 28.83 -11.56
CA LYS A 357 -14.94 29.27 -12.89
C LYS A 357 -15.02 30.80 -12.95
N MET A 358 -13.91 31.45 -13.30
CA MET A 358 -13.86 32.90 -13.41
C MET A 358 -14.57 33.40 -14.69
N PRO A 359 -15.61 34.24 -14.59
CA PRO A 359 -16.27 34.85 -15.74
C PRO A 359 -15.36 35.77 -16.55
N GLU A 360 -15.65 35.95 -17.84
CA GLU A 360 -14.87 36.85 -18.70
C GLU A 360 -14.88 38.30 -18.19
N ALA A 361 -16.01 38.77 -17.67
CA ALA A 361 -16.13 40.11 -17.10
C ALA A 361 -15.17 40.34 -15.93
N ASP A 362 -15.02 39.34 -15.06
CA ASP A 362 -14.12 39.42 -13.91
C ASP A 362 -12.65 39.41 -14.37
N ARG A 363 -12.32 38.63 -15.41
CA ARG A 363 -10.97 38.65 -16.00
C ARG A 363 -10.61 40.02 -16.58
N GLN A 364 -11.54 40.62 -17.32
CA GLN A 364 -11.35 41.98 -17.84
C GLN A 364 -11.23 43.00 -16.70
N ARG A 365 -11.97 42.81 -15.60
CA ARG A 365 -11.84 43.65 -14.41
C ARG A 365 -10.44 43.53 -13.79
N VAL A 366 -9.87 42.33 -13.65
CA VAL A 366 -8.48 42.16 -13.20
C VAL A 366 -7.51 42.95 -14.09
N LEU A 367 -7.66 42.87 -15.42
CA LEU A 367 -6.82 43.62 -16.36
C LEU A 367 -6.97 45.14 -16.20
N SER A 368 -8.19 45.65 -15.96
CA SER A 368 -8.40 47.08 -15.70
C SER A 368 -7.72 47.55 -14.41
N ILE A 369 -7.76 46.74 -13.34
CA ILE A 369 -7.12 47.05 -12.06
C ILE A 369 -5.60 46.97 -12.22
N ALA A 370 -5.10 46.00 -12.99
CA ALA A 370 -3.67 45.84 -13.27
C ALA A 370 -3.04 47.09 -13.91
N ALA A 371 -3.80 47.79 -14.76
CA ALA A 371 -3.34 48.98 -15.47
C ALA A 371 -3.28 50.25 -14.59
N TYR A 372 -3.78 50.22 -13.35
CA TYR A 372 -3.62 51.33 -12.42
C TYR A 372 -2.13 51.66 -12.28
N GLN A 373 -1.81 52.95 -12.21
CA GLN A 373 -0.44 53.41 -12.05
C GLN A 373 -0.19 53.70 -10.58
N TRP A 374 0.91 53.16 -10.05
CA TRP A 374 1.37 53.45 -8.69
C TRP A 374 2.88 53.62 -8.68
N ARG A 375 3.39 54.22 -7.61
CA ARG A 375 4.81 54.39 -7.38
C ARG A 375 5.34 53.24 -6.54
N ASP A 376 6.28 52.48 -7.09
CA ASP A 376 6.87 51.33 -6.40
C ASP A 376 7.90 51.74 -5.33
N SER A 377 8.52 50.75 -4.68
CA SER A 377 9.53 50.96 -3.63
C SER A 377 10.82 51.64 -4.13
N THR A 378 11.07 51.66 -5.45
CA THR A 378 12.19 52.36 -6.06
C THR A 378 11.85 53.79 -6.47
N GLY A 379 10.57 54.17 -6.36
CA GLY A 379 10.06 55.46 -6.77
C GLY A 379 9.66 55.53 -8.24
N GLN A 380 9.65 54.40 -8.97
CA GLN A 380 9.27 54.34 -10.37
C GLN A 380 7.75 54.18 -10.52
N MET A 381 7.19 54.85 -11.53
CA MET A 381 5.79 54.63 -11.93
C MET A 381 5.70 53.33 -12.72
N THR A 382 4.83 52.43 -12.28
CA THR A 382 4.62 51.12 -12.91
C THR A 382 3.16 50.69 -12.79
N ASN A 383 2.82 49.62 -13.50
CA ASN A 383 1.52 48.96 -13.40
C ASN A 383 1.31 48.40 -11.98
N PHE A 384 0.06 48.45 -11.51
CA PHE A 384 -0.31 48.07 -10.17
C PHE A 384 -0.11 46.59 -9.89
N LEU A 385 -0.45 45.75 -10.86
CA LEU A 385 -0.16 44.32 -10.86
C LEU A 385 0.98 44.01 -11.82
N THR A 386 1.87 43.12 -11.39
CA THR A 386 2.89 42.52 -12.26
C THR A 386 2.25 41.54 -13.24
N ASP A 387 2.91 41.28 -14.37
CA ASP A 387 2.43 40.31 -15.37
C ASP A 387 2.15 38.93 -14.75
N ASN A 388 2.98 38.51 -13.80
CA ASN A 388 2.79 37.26 -13.07
C ASN A 388 1.57 37.29 -12.13
N GLU A 389 1.30 38.39 -11.43
CA GLU A 389 0.09 38.51 -10.60
C GLU A 389 -1.17 38.52 -11.48
N VAL A 390 -1.11 39.16 -12.64
CA VAL A 390 -2.19 39.18 -13.63
C VAL A 390 -2.46 37.77 -14.17
N GLU A 391 -1.42 37.03 -14.55
CA GLU A 391 -1.54 35.63 -15.01
C GLU A 391 -2.23 34.77 -13.95
N ASN A 392 -1.77 34.86 -12.69
CA ASN A 392 -2.32 34.10 -11.58
C ASN A 392 -3.78 34.47 -11.31
N LEU A 393 -4.13 35.75 -11.17
CA LEU A 393 -5.50 36.16 -10.88
C LEU A 393 -6.48 35.82 -12.01
N ASN A 394 -6.01 35.73 -13.27
CA ASN A 394 -6.81 35.39 -14.44
C ASN A 394 -6.96 33.88 -14.71
N ILE A 395 -6.48 33.00 -13.82
CA ILE A 395 -6.70 31.56 -13.94
C ILE A 395 -8.20 31.25 -14.04
N LEU A 396 -8.60 30.53 -15.09
CA LEU A 396 -10.00 30.24 -15.40
C LEU A 396 -10.62 29.26 -14.39
N PHE A 397 -9.87 28.25 -13.96
CA PHE A 397 -10.33 27.21 -13.06
C PHE A 397 -9.20 26.75 -12.13
N GLY A 398 -9.44 26.79 -10.81
CA GLY A 398 -8.45 26.43 -9.80
C GLY A 398 -7.42 27.53 -9.53
N THR A 399 -6.27 27.14 -9.00
CA THR A 399 -5.21 28.03 -8.48
C THR A 399 -3.89 27.95 -9.23
N LEU A 400 -3.77 27.01 -10.18
CA LEU A 400 -2.52 26.72 -10.89
C LEU A 400 -2.48 27.37 -12.27
N THR A 401 -1.36 28.01 -12.57
CA THR A 401 -0.99 28.46 -13.92
C THR A 401 -0.65 27.25 -14.82
N GLY A 402 -0.49 27.50 -16.13
CA GLY A 402 -0.04 26.47 -17.06
C GLY A 402 1.32 25.89 -16.67
N ALA A 403 2.29 26.75 -16.36
CA ALA A 403 3.64 26.34 -15.95
C ALA A 403 3.64 25.55 -14.63
N GLU A 404 2.84 25.95 -13.64
CA GLU A 404 2.69 25.19 -12.39
C GLU A 404 2.02 23.83 -12.61
N ARG A 405 1.04 23.75 -13.52
CA ARG A 405 0.44 22.47 -13.91
C ARG A 405 1.46 21.53 -14.52
N GLU A 406 2.35 22.02 -15.37
CA GLU A 406 3.44 21.21 -15.94
C GLU A 406 4.39 20.69 -14.86
N ILE A 407 4.72 21.51 -13.85
CA ILE A 407 5.52 21.09 -12.70
C ILE A 407 4.83 19.97 -11.93
N ILE A 408 3.51 20.06 -11.71
CA ILE A 408 2.75 18.98 -11.07
C ILE A 408 2.81 17.75 -11.96
N ASN A 409 2.41 17.83 -13.23
CA ASN A 409 2.33 16.66 -14.12
C ASN A 409 3.66 15.90 -14.23
N ARG A 410 4.80 16.59 -14.10
CA ARG A 410 6.14 15.98 -14.08
C ARG A 410 6.33 14.93 -12.98
N HIS A 411 5.52 14.92 -11.93
CA HIS A 411 5.60 13.86 -10.91
C HIS A 411 5.45 12.47 -11.51
N ILE A 412 4.66 12.30 -12.57
CA ILE A 412 4.51 10.99 -13.23
C ILE A 412 5.74 10.61 -14.04
N ASP A 413 6.37 11.56 -14.73
CA ASP A 413 7.67 11.30 -15.39
C ASP A 413 8.72 10.86 -14.37
N VAL A 414 8.70 11.47 -13.18
CA VAL A 414 9.60 11.10 -12.09
C VAL A 414 9.24 9.73 -11.51
N THR A 415 7.96 9.45 -11.27
CA THR A 415 7.48 8.12 -10.85
C THR A 415 7.98 7.06 -11.84
N ILE A 416 7.70 7.22 -13.14
CA ILE A 416 8.12 6.27 -14.17
C ILE A 416 9.64 6.08 -14.14
N LYS A 417 10.41 7.18 -14.13
CA LYS A 417 11.88 7.10 -14.10
C LYS A 417 12.40 6.39 -12.86
N MET A 418 11.82 6.65 -11.69
CA MET A 418 12.20 5.99 -10.43
C MET A 418 11.89 4.50 -10.51
N LEU A 419 10.68 4.13 -10.91
CA LEU A 419 10.25 2.74 -10.94
C LEU A 419 10.97 1.95 -12.04
N GLU A 420 11.20 2.50 -13.23
CA GLU A 420 11.95 1.84 -14.31
C GLU A 420 13.44 1.63 -13.96
N SER A 421 13.96 2.33 -12.95
CA SER A 421 15.34 2.14 -12.46
C SER A 421 15.50 0.97 -11.48
N LEU A 422 14.40 0.43 -10.95
CA LEU A 422 14.43 -0.64 -9.96
C LEU A 422 14.56 -2.02 -10.63
N PRO A 423 15.33 -2.96 -10.04
CA PRO A 423 15.51 -4.31 -10.56
C PRO A 423 14.31 -5.20 -10.19
N TRP A 424 13.18 -5.00 -10.86
CA TRP A 424 11.94 -5.74 -10.55
C TRP A 424 12.08 -7.25 -10.76
N PRO A 425 11.58 -8.08 -9.82
CA PRO A 425 11.39 -9.50 -10.08
C PRO A 425 10.34 -9.69 -11.18
N LYS A 426 10.34 -10.87 -11.82
CA LYS A 426 9.48 -11.16 -12.98
C LYS A 426 7.98 -10.92 -12.74
N HIS A 427 7.51 -11.17 -11.52
CA HIS A 427 6.11 -11.02 -11.12
C HIS A 427 5.73 -9.57 -10.76
N LEU A 428 6.69 -8.62 -10.71
CA LEU A 428 6.46 -7.19 -10.46
C LEU A 428 6.89 -6.29 -11.62
N LYS A 429 7.17 -6.87 -12.79
CA LYS A 429 7.76 -6.14 -13.93
C LYS A 429 6.87 -5.03 -14.49
N ASN A 430 5.55 -5.11 -14.28
CA ASN A 430 4.58 -4.17 -14.83
C ASN A 430 4.24 -3.04 -13.86
N VAL A 431 4.78 -3.06 -12.63
CA VAL A 431 4.60 -1.98 -11.65
C VAL A 431 4.82 -0.58 -12.26
N PRO A 432 5.90 -0.33 -13.05
CA PRO A 432 6.09 0.98 -13.68
C PRO A 432 5.00 1.37 -14.68
N GLU A 433 4.38 0.41 -15.37
CA GLU A 433 3.29 0.69 -16.33
C GLU A 433 1.99 0.99 -15.59
N TYR A 434 1.63 0.20 -14.59
CA TYR A 434 0.43 0.41 -13.76
C TYR A 434 0.50 1.76 -13.03
N ALA A 435 1.61 1.99 -12.33
CA ALA A 435 1.86 3.22 -11.59
C ALA A 435 2.08 4.43 -12.51
N GLY A 436 2.72 4.28 -13.66
CA GLY A 436 2.94 5.38 -14.60
C GLY A 436 1.72 5.76 -15.43
N GLY A 437 0.77 4.84 -15.60
CA GLY A 437 -0.38 5.00 -16.51
C GLY A 437 -1.63 5.59 -15.87
N HIS A 438 -1.68 5.82 -14.55
CA HIS A 438 -2.94 6.19 -13.88
C HIS A 438 -3.47 7.60 -14.23
N HIS A 439 -2.66 8.47 -14.86
CA HIS A 439 -3.10 9.76 -15.44
C HIS A 439 -3.37 9.72 -16.95
N GLU A 440 -3.21 8.55 -17.59
CA GLU A 440 -3.61 8.36 -18.97
C GLU A 440 -5.13 8.30 -19.08
N ARG A 441 -5.65 8.64 -20.27
CA ARG A 441 -7.10 8.77 -20.51
C ARG A 441 -7.52 7.92 -21.68
N MET A 442 -8.76 7.43 -21.64
CA MET A 442 -9.25 6.52 -22.69
C MET A 442 -9.27 7.18 -24.08
N ASP A 443 -9.39 8.51 -24.12
CA ASP A 443 -9.36 9.34 -25.33
C ASP A 443 -7.95 9.76 -25.80
N GLY A 444 -6.87 9.28 -25.16
CA GLY A 444 -5.49 9.62 -25.54
C GLY A 444 -5.04 11.03 -25.16
N LYS A 445 -5.86 11.79 -24.44
CA LYS A 445 -5.53 13.16 -23.97
C LYS A 445 -4.92 13.19 -22.57
N GLY A 446 -4.56 12.02 -22.05
CA GLY A 446 -3.88 11.86 -20.78
C GLY A 446 -2.39 12.17 -20.90
N TYR A 447 -1.65 11.90 -19.82
CA TYR A 447 -0.22 12.12 -19.74
C TYR A 447 0.42 11.01 -18.89
N PRO A 448 1.73 10.73 -19.04
CA PRO A 448 2.73 11.49 -19.82
C PRO A 448 2.91 11.05 -21.28
N ARG A 449 2.42 9.86 -21.66
CA ARG A 449 2.63 9.26 -22.99
C ARG A 449 1.45 9.48 -23.94
N GLY A 450 0.27 9.86 -23.44
CA GLY A 450 -0.92 10.10 -24.26
C GLY A 450 -1.51 8.81 -24.81
N LEU A 451 -1.51 7.76 -23.98
CA LEU A 451 -2.00 6.44 -24.34
C LEU A 451 -3.52 6.44 -24.42
N ASN A 452 -4.07 5.71 -25.40
CA ASN A 452 -5.51 5.44 -25.46
C ASN A 452 -5.87 4.15 -24.70
N ARG A 453 -7.18 3.87 -24.63
CA ARG A 453 -7.73 2.70 -23.93
C ARG A 453 -7.07 1.38 -24.32
N GLU A 454 -6.85 1.14 -25.61
CA GLU A 454 -6.32 -0.12 -26.14
C GLU A 454 -4.83 -0.31 -25.88
N GLN A 455 -4.11 0.78 -25.58
CA GLN A 455 -2.68 0.77 -25.27
C GLN A 455 -2.39 0.58 -23.78
N MET A 456 -3.40 0.63 -22.91
CA MET A 456 -3.25 0.54 -21.46
C MET A 456 -3.69 -0.82 -20.92
N SER A 457 -2.99 -1.31 -19.90
CA SER A 457 -3.46 -2.45 -19.13
C SER A 457 -4.80 -2.16 -18.44
N LEU A 458 -5.53 -3.21 -18.05
CA LEU A 458 -6.74 -3.01 -17.26
C LEU A 458 -6.40 -2.44 -15.87
N GLN A 459 -5.28 -2.89 -15.31
CA GLN A 459 -4.70 -2.47 -14.04
C GLN A 459 -4.46 -0.96 -13.97
N ALA A 460 -3.77 -0.38 -14.97
CA ALA A 460 -3.55 1.07 -15.03
C ALA A 460 -4.88 1.85 -15.11
N ARG A 461 -5.86 1.33 -15.85
CA ARG A 461 -7.20 1.92 -15.98
C ARG A 461 -8.01 1.87 -14.68
N ILE A 462 -7.87 0.79 -13.91
CA ILE A 462 -8.46 0.66 -12.57
C ILE A 462 -7.90 1.75 -11.66
N MET A 463 -6.56 1.90 -11.63
CA MET A 463 -5.89 2.89 -10.80
C MET A 463 -6.34 4.31 -11.11
N GLY A 464 -6.51 4.67 -12.38
CA GLY A 464 -6.99 6.00 -12.75
C GLY A 464 -8.39 6.33 -12.21
N ILE A 465 -9.30 5.36 -12.16
CA ILE A 465 -10.63 5.57 -11.53
C ILE A 465 -10.52 5.68 -10.01
N ALA A 466 -9.70 4.83 -9.39
CA ALA A 466 -9.47 4.86 -7.95
C ALA A 466 -8.88 6.19 -7.50
N ASP A 467 -7.82 6.67 -8.16
CA ASP A 467 -7.16 7.94 -7.89
C ASP A 467 -8.15 9.12 -7.98
N ILE A 468 -8.91 9.21 -9.07
CA ILE A 468 -9.89 10.29 -9.27
C ILE A 468 -10.97 10.26 -8.20
N PHE A 469 -11.55 9.09 -7.89
CA PHE A 469 -12.64 9.00 -6.93
C PHE A 469 -12.18 9.31 -5.50
N GLU A 470 -11.02 8.78 -5.11
CA GLU A 470 -10.38 9.10 -3.83
C GLU A 470 -10.16 10.61 -3.75
N ALA A 471 -9.56 11.22 -4.77
CA ALA A 471 -9.22 12.63 -4.79
C ALA A 471 -10.44 13.56 -4.68
N LEU A 472 -11.59 13.15 -5.24
CA LEU A 472 -12.85 13.90 -5.16
C LEU A 472 -13.47 13.83 -3.76
N THR A 473 -13.33 12.70 -3.07
CA THR A 473 -13.99 12.41 -1.78
C THR A 473 -13.12 12.73 -0.56
N ALA A 474 -11.81 12.91 -0.74
CA ALA A 474 -10.83 13.28 0.28
C ALA A 474 -11.23 14.57 1.05
N LYS A 475 -11.29 14.48 2.39
CA LYS A 475 -11.66 15.60 3.30
C LYS A 475 -10.46 16.39 3.81
N ASP A 476 -9.29 15.77 3.76
CA ASP A 476 -8.02 16.21 4.30
C ASP A 476 -7.38 17.34 3.48
N ARG A 477 -8.04 17.85 2.42
CA ARG A 477 -7.54 19.01 1.66
C ARG A 477 -7.83 20.31 2.42
N PRO A 478 -6.86 21.23 2.57
CA PRO A 478 -6.94 22.34 3.55
C PRO A 478 -7.87 23.47 3.10
N TYR A 479 -8.17 23.49 1.80
CA TYR A 479 -8.79 24.60 1.11
C TYR A 479 -10.08 24.18 0.39
N LYS A 480 -10.49 22.91 0.50
CA LYS A 480 -11.72 22.36 -0.08
C LYS A 480 -12.32 21.32 0.85
N SER A 481 -13.57 21.52 1.26
CA SER A 481 -14.36 20.42 1.82
C SER A 481 -14.46 19.31 0.78
N GLY A 482 -14.21 18.07 1.19
CA GLY A 482 -14.40 16.90 0.32
C GLY A 482 -15.81 16.91 -0.29
N LYS A 483 -15.92 16.51 -1.56
CA LYS A 483 -17.21 16.53 -2.26
C LYS A 483 -18.17 15.53 -1.66
N THR A 484 -19.46 15.76 -1.83
CA THR A 484 -20.46 14.75 -1.45
C THR A 484 -20.38 13.54 -2.37
N LEU A 485 -21.00 12.44 -1.96
CA LEU A 485 -21.02 11.22 -2.75
C LEU A 485 -21.72 11.44 -4.10
N ILE A 486 -22.89 12.10 -4.12
CA ILE A 486 -23.61 12.38 -5.37
C ILE A 486 -22.80 13.25 -6.33
N GLU A 487 -22.09 14.25 -5.81
CA GLU A 487 -21.27 15.15 -6.63
C GLU A 487 -20.11 14.39 -7.24
N SER A 488 -19.44 13.55 -6.44
CA SER A 488 -18.30 12.74 -6.87
C SER A 488 -18.69 11.74 -7.97
N LEU A 489 -19.81 11.02 -7.79
CA LEU A 489 -20.31 10.08 -8.79
C LEU A 489 -20.82 10.80 -10.06
N THR A 490 -21.43 11.98 -9.91
CA THR A 490 -21.85 12.82 -11.06
C THR A 490 -20.65 13.26 -11.89
N ILE A 491 -19.54 13.61 -11.24
CA ILE A 491 -18.29 13.96 -11.93
C ILE A 491 -17.74 12.74 -12.68
N LEU A 492 -17.61 11.58 -12.01
CA LEU A 492 -17.14 10.35 -12.67
C LEU A 492 -18.03 9.96 -13.87
N GLY A 493 -19.34 10.09 -13.74
CA GLY A 493 -20.29 9.84 -14.82
C GLY A 493 -20.06 10.73 -16.05
N LYS A 494 -19.77 12.02 -15.86
CA LYS A 494 -19.38 12.93 -16.95
C LYS A 494 -18.01 12.56 -17.52
N LEU A 495 -17.06 12.14 -16.69
CA LEU A 495 -15.74 11.69 -17.12
C LEU A 495 -15.82 10.43 -17.99
N LYS A 496 -16.72 9.49 -17.67
CA LYS A 496 -17.03 8.32 -18.51
C LYS A 496 -17.53 8.76 -19.89
N LEU A 497 -18.54 9.63 -19.94
CA LEU A 497 -19.14 10.08 -21.21
C LEU A 497 -18.14 10.82 -22.12
N ASN A 498 -17.15 11.48 -21.53
CA ASN A 498 -16.14 12.24 -22.26
C ASN A 498 -14.87 11.42 -22.58
N GLY A 499 -14.86 10.10 -22.33
CA GLY A 499 -13.71 9.23 -22.61
C GLY A 499 -12.49 9.50 -21.72
N HIS A 500 -12.68 10.07 -20.52
CA HIS A 500 -11.58 10.28 -19.58
C HIS A 500 -11.24 8.98 -18.83
N ILE A 501 -12.26 8.29 -18.33
CA ILE A 501 -12.13 7.03 -17.59
C ILE A 501 -12.71 5.86 -18.38
N ASP A 502 -12.33 4.63 -18.01
CA ASP A 502 -12.84 3.43 -18.66
C ASP A 502 -14.34 3.21 -18.38
N PRO A 503 -15.19 3.14 -19.42
CA PRO A 503 -16.63 3.00 -19.24
C PRO A 503 -17.04 1.67 -18.61
N ASP A 504 -16.32 0.58 -18.92
CA ASP A 504 -16.67 -0.76 -18.45
C ASP A 504 -16.29 -0.94 -16.97
N ILE A 505 -15.14 -0.38 -16.57
CA ILE A 505 -14.73 -0.37 -15.14
C ILE A 505 -15.69 0.49 -14.32
N PHE A 506 -16.09 1.66 -14.81
CA PHE A 506 -17.07 2.50 -14.13
C PHE A 506 -18.41 1.77 -13.95
N ASP A 507 -18.86 1.02 -14.95
CA ASP A 507 -20.11 0.26 -14.84
C ASP A 507 -20.03 -0.86 -13.79
N VAL A 508 -18.89 -1.54 -13.67
CA VAL A 508 -18.65 -2.49 -12.59
C VAL A 508 -18.61 -1.77 -11.23
N PHE A 509 -17.88 -0.66 -11.13
CA PHE A 509 -17.74 0.14 -9.90
C PHE A 509 -19.10 0.55 -9.31
N ILE A 510 -20.04 0.94 -10.18
CA ILE A 510 -21.42 1.27 -9.80
C ILE A 510 -22.23 0.01 -9.48
N ARG A 511 -22.26 -0.98 -10.38
CA ARG A 511 -23.11 -2.17 -10.27
C ARG A 511 -22.80 -3.01 -9.04
N GLU A 512 -21.51 -3.25 -8.78
CA GLU A 512 -21.01 -4.00 -7.63
C GLU A 512 -20.97 -3.15 -6.35
N LYS A 513 -21.42 -1.88 -6.41
CA LYS A 513 -21.52 -0.96 -5.27
C LYS A 513 -20.19 -0.76 -4.53
N VAL A 514 -19.07 -0.81 -5.23
CA VAL A 514 -17.73 -0.60 -4.67
C VAL A 514 -17.65 0.75 -3.95
N TYR A 515 -18.26 1.78 -4.52
CA TYR A 515 -18.36 3.10 -3.89
C TYR A 515 -19.02 3.05 -2.50
N VAL A 516 -20.05 2.22 -2.28
CA VAL A 516 -20.74 2.09 -0.99
C VAL A 516 -19.83 1.48 0.06
N GLU A 517 -19.07 0.45 -0.30
CA GLU A 517 -18.10 -0.18 0.59
C GLU A 517 -17.01 0.82 0.98
N TYR A 518 -16.48 1.57 0.01
CA TYR A 518 -15.46 2.58 0.27
C TYR A 518 -15.98 3.72 1.16
N VAL A 519 -17.19 4.23 0.88
CA VAL A 519 -17.85 5.29 1.64
C VAL A 519 -17.99 4.92 3.11
N LYS A 520 -18.39 3.68 3.42
CA LYS A 520 -18.54 3.20 4.81
C LYS A 520 -17.24 3.22 5.60
N LEU A 521 -16.10 3.07 4.93
CA LEU A 521 -14.80 3.01 5.56
C LEU A 521 -14.19 4.42 5.78
N PHE A 522 -14.38 5.35 4.84
CA PHE A 522 -13.58 6.59 4.81
C PHE A 522 -14.38 7.91 4.81
N LEU A 523 -15.63 7.93 4.34
CA LEU A 523 -16.41 9.16 4.27
C LEU A 523 -17.12 9.45 5.60
N SER A 524 -17.35 10.74 5.89
CA SER A 524 -18.03 11.15 7.12
C SER A 524 -19.52 11.25 6.87
N PRO A 525 -20.36 11.18 7.91
CA PRO A 525 -21.80 11.26 7.75
C PRO A 525 -22.29 12.47 6.93
N GLU A 526 -21.56 13.60 6.98
CA GLU A 526 -21.93 14.83 6.28
C GLU A 526 -21.69 14.78 4.76
N GLN A 527 -20.84 13.87 4.28
CA GLN A 527 -20.60 13.68 2.84
C GLN A 527 -21.54 12.64 2.21
N ILE A 528 -22.29 11.89 3.02
CA ILE A 528 -23.14 10.78 2.57
C ILE A 528 -24.55 11.32 2.34
N ASP A 529 -24.82 11.73 1.10
CA ASP A 529 -26.14 12.11 0.62
C ASP A 529 -26.90 10.92 0.01
N GLU A 530 -28.23 11.07 -0.11
CA GLU A 530 -29.07 10.06 -0.76
C GLU A 530 -28.78 10.03 -2.27
N VAL A 531 -28.32 8.89 -2.76
CA VAL A 531 -27.92 8.72 -4.16
C VAL A 531 -29.03 8.06 -4.98
N ASP A 532 -29.69 8.83 -5.84
CA ASP A 532 -30.49 8.28 -6.94
C ASP A 532 -29.60 8.06 -8.18
N LEU A 533 -29.21 6.81 -8.42
CA LEU A 533 -28.35 6.44 -9.54
C LEU A 533 -28.92 6.82 -10.91
N ASN A 534 -30.25 7.00 -11.05
CA ASN A 534 -30.87 7.40 -12.32
C ASN A 534 -30.57 8.87 -12.69
N THR A 535 -30.15 9.68 -11.72
CA THR A 535 -29.82 11.09 -11.92
C THR A 535 -28.36 11.29 -12.36
N ILE A 536 -27.52 10.26 -12.26
CA ILE A 536 -26.10 10.35 -12.53
C ILE A 536 -25.85 10.09 -14.04
N PRO A 537 -25.18 11.02 -14.74
CA PRO A 537 -24.91 10.87 -16.17
C PRO A 537 -24.02 9.65 -16.44
N GLY A 538 -24.28 8.95 -17.54
CA GLY A 538 -23.44 7.82 -17.97
C GLY A 538 -23.67 6.51 -17.21
N ILE A 539 -24.49 6.50 -16.16
CA ILE A 539 -25.02 5.27 -15.58
C ILE A 539 -26.20 4.80 -16.43
N ASN A 540 -26.08 3.61 -17.01
CA ASN A 540 -27.20 2.91 -17.61
C ASN A 540 -27.49 1.68 -16.74
N LEU A 541 -28.35 1.85 -15.74
CA LEU A 541 -28.98 0.73 -15.07
C LEU A 541 -29.95 0.12 -16.09
N GLY A 542 -29.45 -0.79 -16.93
CA GLY A 542 -30.32 -1.54 -17.84
C GLY A 542 -31.50 -2.13 -17.06
N ALA A 543 -32.70 -1.95 -17.62
CA ALA A 543 -33.94 -2.60 -17.20
C ALA A 543 -33.82 -4.12 -17.12
#